data_AF-A0AAV3SWK4-F1
#
_entry.id   AF-A0AAV3SWK4-F1
#
_cell.length_a   1.000
_cell.length_b   1.000
_cell.length_c   1.000
_cell.angle_alpha   90.00
_cell.angle_beta   90.00
_cell.angle_gamma   90.00
#
_symmetry.space_group_name_H-M   'P 1'
#
loop_
_entity.id
_entity.type
_entity.pdbx_description
1 polymer ?
#
loop_
_entity_poly.entity_id
_entity_poly.type
_entity_poly.pdbx_seq_one_letter_code
_entity_poly.pdbx_strand_id
1 'polypeptide(L)' 'MVEETTRDDMTWYACEKCGLMFDDPDDAAQHEENCDAEDPSYLQ' A
#
# COMPACT_ATOMS: atom_id res chain seq x y z
N MET A 1 -2.43 0.74 8.08
CA MET A 1 -1.10 0.59 8.74
C MET A 1 -0.25 -0.07 7.69
N VAL A 2 0.90 0.48 7.28
CA VAL A 2 1.69 -0.15 6.21
C VAL A 2 2.27 -1.50 6.65
N GLU A 3 1.90 -2.58 5.97
CA GLU A 3 2.53 -3.89 6.13
C GLU A 3 3.95 -3.84 5.54
N GLU A 4 4.96 -4.01 6.41
CA GLU A 4 6.37 -4.03 6.02
C GLU A 4 6.75 -5.43 5.50
N THR A 5 7.25 -5.53 4.27
CA THR A 5 7.76 -6.78 3.69
C THR A 5 9.22 -6.61 3.25
N THR A 6 10.11 -7.45 3.78
CA THR A 6 11.51 -7.52 3.37
C THR A 6 11.66 -8.50 2.21
N ARG A 7 11.98 -8.01 1.01
CA ARG A 7 12.23 -8.82 -0.19
C ARG A 7 13.44 -8.26 -0.93
N ASP A 8 14.45 -9.10 -1.16
CA ASP A 8 15.69 -8.75 -1.88
C ASP A 8 16.54 -7.63 -1.21
N ASP A 9 16.73 -7.71 0.12
CA ASP A 9 17.50 -6.75 0.94
C ASP A 9 16.94 -5.31 0.98
N MET A 10 15.75 -5.09 0.41
CA MET A 10 15.02 -3.82 0.46
C MET A 10 13.68 -3.98 1.20
N THR A 11 13.32 -2.94 1.93
CA THR A 11 12.02 -2.83 2.60
C THR A 11 11.00 -2.26 1.63
N TRP A 12 9.88 -2.95 1.47
CA TRP A 12 8.75 -2.50 0.66
C TRP A 12 7.54 -2.24 1.54
N TYR A 13 6.81 -1.18 1.22
CA TYR A 13 5.61 -0.73 1.91
C TYR A 13 4.42 -0.94 0.98
N ALA A 14 3.51 -1.83 1.37
CA ALA A 14 2.31 -2.11 0.60
C ALA A 14 1.11 -1.35 1.15
N CYS A 15 0.32 -0.73 0.27
CA CYS A 15 -0.98 -0.17 0.65
C CYS A 15 -2.00 -1.30 0.86
N GLU A 16 -2.61 -1.35 2.05
CA GLU A 16 -3.58 -2.39 2.42
C GLU A 16 -4.87 -2.34 1.57
N LYS A 17 -5.20 -1.18 0.98
CA LYS A 17 -6.44 -0.99 0.22
C LYS A 17 -6.34 -1.48 -1.23
N CYS A 18 -5.21 -1.25 -1.90
CA CYS A 18 -5.04 -1.54 -3.32
C CYS A 18 -3.92 -2.54 -3.63
N GLY A 19 -3.07 -2.88 -2.66
CA GLY A 19 -1.93 -3.77 -2.83
C GLY A 19 -0.76 -3.17 -3.61
N LEU A 20 -0.74 -1.85 -3.87
CA LEU A 20 0.41 -1.19 -4.50
C LEU A 20 1.60 -1.18 -3.53
N MET A 21 2.78 -1.44 -4.06
CA MET A 21 4.04 -1.47 -3.32
C MET A 21 4.88 -0.23 -3.62
N PHE A 22 5.48 0.31 -2.58
CA PHE A 22 6.36 1.49 -2.60
C PHE A 22 7.68 1.14 -1.92
N ASP A 23 8.77 1.74 -2.41
CA ASP A 23 10.11 1.61 -1.82
C ASP A 23 10.37 2.63 -0.71
N ASP A 24 9.55 3.67 -0.61
CA ASP A 24 9.64 4.72 0.41
C ASP A 24 8.38 4.76 1.30
N PRO A 25 8.54 4.88 2.64
CA PRO A 25 7.41 4.90 3.56
C PRO A 25 6.58 6.19 3.49
N ASP A 26 7.18 7.35 3.17
CA ASP A 26 6.45 8.62 3.05
C ASP A 26 5.54 8.61 1.80
N ASP A 27 6.03 8.05 0.68
CA ASP A 27 5.21 7.86 -0.52
C ASP A 27 4.06 6.86 -0.26
N ALA A 28 4.33 5.76 0.44
CA ALA A 28 3.30 4.79 0.82
C ALA A 28 2.23 5.41 1.73
N ALA A 29 2.63 6.23 2.71
CA ALA A 29 1.73 6.89 3.64
C ALA A 29 0.86 7.94 2.93
N GLN A 30 1.47 8.83 2.13
CA GLN A 30 0.73 9.81 1.33
C GLN A 30 -0.20 9.14 0.33
N HIS A 31 0.22 8.02 -0.27
CA HIS A 31 -0.66 7.22 -1.08
C HIS A 31 -1.84 6.70 -0.25
N GLU A 32 -1.61 6.05 0.90
CA GLU A 32 -2.67 5.48 1.76
C GLU A 32 -3.73 6.51 2.18
N GLU A 33 -3.30 7.75 2.47
CA GLU A 33 -4.16 8.89 2.78
C GLU A 33 -4.99 9.36 1.59
N ASN A 34 -4.42 9.36 0.38
CA ASN A 34 -5.10 9.74 -0.86
C ASN A 34 -5.69 8.54 -1.63
N CYS A 35 -5.54 7.32 -1.11
CA CYS A 35 -5.87 6.10 -1.81
C CYS A 35 -7.39 5.94 -1.83
N ASP A 36 -7.96 6.27 -2.97
CA ASP A 36 -9.37 6.12 -3.34
C ASP A 36 -9.65 4.70 -3.85
N ALA A 37 -8.92 3.71 -3.34
CA ALA A 37 -9.29 2.32 -3.50
C ALA A 37 -10.56 2.09 -2.67
N GLU A 38 -11.67 2.50 -3.25
CA GLU A 38 -13.00 2.02 -2.93
C GLU A 38 -12.88 0.50 -2.93
N ASP A 39 -13.02 -0.11 -1.75
CA ASP A 39 -13.11 -1.55 -1.53
C ASP A 39 -13.86 -2.12 -2.75
N PRO A 40 -13.25 -2.96 -3.60
CA PRO A 40 -13.92 -3.36 -4.83
C PRO A 40 -15.23 -3.98 -4.37
N SER A 41 -16.33 -3.28 -4.62
CA SER A 41 -17.68 -3.78 -4.37
C SER A 41 -17.95 -4.82 -5.45
N TYR A 42 -17.10 -5.85 -5.53
CA TYR A 42 -17.28 -6.99 -6.40
C TYR A 42 -18.42 -7.90 -5.89
N LEU A 43 -19.16 -7.43 -4.89
CA LEU A 43 -20.43 -7.97 -4.41
C LEU A 43 -21.58 -6.96 -4.54
N GLN A 44 -21.59 -6.11 -5.57
CA GLN A 44 -22.79 -5.33 -5.93
C GLN A 44 -23.32 -5.65 -7.33
#